data_AF-A0A353TWI6-F1
#
_entry.id   AF-A0A353TWI6-F1
#
_cell.length_a   1.000
_cell.length_b   1.000
_cell.length_c   1.000
_cell.angle_alpha   90.00
_cell.angle_beta   90.00
_cell.angle_gamma   90.00
#
_symmetry.space_group_name_H-M   'P 1'
#
loop_
_entity.id
_entity.type
_entity.pdbx_description
1 polymer ?
#
loop_
_entity_poly.entity_id
_entity_poly.type
_entity_poly.pdbx_seq_one_letter_code
_entity_poly.pdbx_strand_id
1 'polypeptide(L)' 'MNWVDIFSRVDYRNIILDSFNYAMEHKCFQLFAYVIMSNHVHLIANSSVGDLSSAIRDIKKFTCKRIIETINLIP' A
#
# COMPACT_ATOMS: atom_id res chain seq x y z
N MET A 1 10.08 9.06 14.74
CA MET A 1 8.85 9.79 15.13
C MET A 1 8.65 10.90 14.11
N ASN A 2 7.63 10.79 13.26
CA ASN A 2 6.95 11.90 12.56
C ASN A 2 5.87 11.24 11.70
N TRP A 3 4.62 11.26 12.19
CA TRP A 3 3.47 10.78 11.44
C TRP A 3 3.09 11.88 10.46
N VAL A 4 3.61 11.79 9.23
CA VAL A 4 3.31 12.74 8.16
C VAL A 4 2.00 12.34 7.50
N ASP A 5 1.13 13.31 7.23
CA ASP A 5 -0.16 13.12 6.55
C ASP A 5 0.01 12.90 5.04
N ILE A 6 0.84 11.92 4.69
CA ILE A 6 1.21 11.62 3.31
C ILE A 6 -0.03 11.14 2.52
N PHE A 7 -0.88 10.30 3.09
CA PHE A 7 -2.06 9.74 2.42
C PHE A 7 -3.26 10.69 2.37
N SER A 8 -3.09 11.97 2.71
CA SER A 8 -4.11 13.00 2.50
C SER A 8 -4.42 13.21 1.01
N ARG A 9 -3.40 13.13 0.15
CA ARG A 9 -3.53 13.25 -1.32
C ARG A 9 -4.13 12.00 -1.94
N VAL A 10 -5.07 12.18 -2.86
CA VAL A 10 -5.77 11.08 -3.56
C VAL A 10 -4.78 10.25 -4.38
N ASP A 11 -3.82 10.88 -5.05
CA ASP A 11 -2.83 10.17 -5.87
C ASP A 11 -2.04 9.14 -5.06
N TYR A 12 -1.68 9.46 -3.82
CA TYR A 12 -0.91 8.54 -2.97
C TYR A 12 -1.79 7.41 -2.43
N ARG A 13 -3.09 7.67 -2.22
CA ARG A 13 -4.07 6.63 -1.87
C ARG A 13 -4.29 5.68 -3.06
N ASN A 14 -4.39 6.21 -4.27
CA ASN A 14 -4.54 5.41 -5.49
C ASN A 14 -3.34 4.48 -5.69
N ILE A 15 -2.11 4.96 -5.47
CA ILE A 15 -0.90 4.11 -5.51
C ILE A 15 -1.00 2.92 -4.55
N ILE A 16 -1.57 3.11 -3.36
CA ILE A 16 -1.78 2.02 -2.39
C ILE A 16 -2.84 1.04 -2.89
N LEU A 17 -3.98 1.55 -3.36
CA LEU A 17 -5.08 0.72 -3.87
C LEU A 17 -4.64 -0.12 -5.09
N ASP A 18 -3.89 0.47 -6.01
CA ASP A 18 -3.31 -0.23 -7.16
C ASP A 18 -2.35 -1.32 -6.71
N SER A 19 -1.54 -1.06 -5.68
CA SER A 19 -0.65 -2.07 -5.11
C SER A 19 -1.40 -3.22 -4.44
N PHE A 20 -2.56 -2.96 -3.81
CA PHE A 20 -3.41 -4.01 -3.26
C PHE A 20 -4.02 -4.87 -4.36
N ASN A 21 -4.58 -4.25 -5.41
CA ASN A 21 -5.14 -4.96 -6.55
C ASN A 21 -4.10 -5.88 -7.21
N TYR A 22 -2.91 -5.34 -7.49
CA TYR A 22 -1.82 -6.14 -8.05
C TYR A 22 -1.44 -7.32 -7.16
N ALA A 23 -1.35 -7.11 -5.84
CA ALA A 23 -1.01 -8.16 -4.90
C ALA A 23 -2.11 -9.24 -4.83
N MET A 24 -3.39 -8.87 -4.87
CA MET A 24 -4.49 -9.82 -4.90
C MET A 24 -4.44 -10.70 -6.15
N GLU A 25 -4.12 -10.11 -7.30
CA GLU A 25 -4.04 -10.82 -8.59
C GLU A 25 -2.79 -11.71 -8.72
N HIS A 26 -1.64 -11.27 -8.19
CA HIS A 26 -0.34 -11.89 -8.54
C HIS A 26 0.47 -12.42 -7.34
N LYS A 27 0.07 -12.13 -6.09
CA LYS A 27 0.90 -12.37 -4.90
C LYS A 27 0.22 -13.23 -3.82
N CYS A 28 -0.82 -13.99 -4.18
CA CYS A 28 -1.56 -14.83 -3.23
C CYS A 28 -2.10 -14.04 -2.02
N PHE A 29 -2.27 -12.72 -2.17
CA PHE A 29 -2.73 -11.82 -1.12
C PHE A 29 -4.26 -11.79 -1.10
N GLN A 30 -4.85 -11.94 0.08
CA GLN A 30 -6.29 -11.89 0.27
C GLN A 30 -6.61 -10.71 1.18
N LEU A 31 -7.33 -9.71 0.67
CA LEU A 31 -7.72 -8.53 1.42
C LEU A 31 -9.21 -8.60 1.76
N PHE A 32 -9.53 -8.56 3.06
CA PHE A 32 -10.92 -8.61 3.53
C PHE A 32 -11.45 -7.23 3.89
N ALA A 33 -10.62 -6.39 4.52
CA ALA A 33 -10.97 -5.02 4.86
C ALA A 33 -9.71 -4.15 4.93
N TYR A 34 -9.87 -2.85 4.70
CA TYR A 34 -8.80 -1.88 4.88
C TYR A 34 -9.33 -0.52 5.32
N VAL A 35 -8.47 0.25 5.98
CA VAL A 35 -8.69 1.69 6.24
C VAL A 35 -7.40 2.42 5.90
N ILE A 36 -7.51 3.47 5.08
CA ILE A 36 -6.40 4.39 4.80
C ILE A 36 -6.66 5.70 5.55
N MET A 37 -5.93 5.91 6.63
CA MET A 37 -5.89 7.19 7.35
C MET A 37 -4.87 8.12 6.70
N SER A 38 -4.85 9.40 7.07
CA SER A 38 -3.94 10.38 6.48
C SER A 38 -2.46 10.02 6.63
N ASN A 39 -2.10 9.27 7.67
CA ASN A 39 -0.71 8.98 8.04
C ASN A 39 -0.39 7.48 8.17
N HIS A 40 -1.37 6.58 8.10
CA HIS A 40 -1.15 5.12 8.12
C HIS A 40 -2.31 4.33 7.52
N VAL A 41 -2.08 3.02 7.38
CA VAL A 41 -3.00 2.09 6.74
C VAL A 41 -3.19 0.87 7.65
N HIS A 42 -4.43 0.47 7.85
CA HIS A 42 -4.82 -0.77 8.52
C HIS A 42 -5.39 -1.77 7.52
N LEU A 43 -5.04 -3.05 7.69
CA LEU A 43 -5.48 -4.15 6.82
C LEU A 43 -5.96 -5.33 7.66
N ILE A 44 -7.08 -5.92 7.26
CA ILE A 44 -7.46 -7.28 7.61
C ILE A 44 -7.21 -8.11 6.35
N ALA A 45 -6.13 -8.90 6.38
CA ALA A 45 -5.64 -9.62 5.21
C ALA A 45 -5.04 -10.98 5.59
N ASN A 46 -4.97 -11.86 4.61
CA ASN A 46 -4.35 -13.18 4.69
C ASN A 46 -3.50 -13.46 3.44
N SER A 47 -2.70 -14.53 3.49
CA SER A 47 -2.09 -15.13 2.32
C SER A 47 -2.66 -16.53 2.12
N SER A 48 -3.08 -16.86 0.90
CA SER A 48 -3.61 -18.19 0.58
C SER A 48 -2.55 -19.29 0.69
N VAL A 49 -1.27 -18.93 0.75
CA VAL A 49 -0.13 -19.85 0.86
C VAL A 49 0.63 -19.70 2.19
N GLY A 50 0.09 -18.95 3.15
CA GLY A 50 0.68 -18.77 4.48
C GLY A 50 1.84 -17.76 4.56
N ASP A 51 2.30 -17.21 3.44
CA ASP A 51 3.35 -16.16 3.42
C ASP A 51 2.75 -14.77 3.15
N LEU A 52 2.13 -14.19 4.18
CA LEU A 52 1.62 -12.81 4.11
C LEU A 52 2.76 -11.78 4.15
N SER A 53 3.85 -12.09 4.84
CA SER A 53 4.96 -11.16 5.06
C SER A 53 5.64 -10.74 3.76
N SER A 54 5.80 -11.65 2.80
CA SER A 54 6.38 -11.34 1.49
C SER A 54 5.48 -10.40 0.67
N ALA A 55 4.17 -10.66 0.63
CA ALA A 55 3.23 -9.76 -0.05
C ALA A 55 3.22 -8.35 0.56
N ILE A 56 3.17 -8.25 1.90
CA ILE A 56 3.21 -6.97 2.61
C ILE A 56 4.55 -6.23 2.37
N ARG A 57 5.68 -6.96 2.35
CA ARG A 57 7.00 -6.37 2.04
C ARG A 57 7.01 -5.75 0.64
N ASP A 58 6.52 -6.47 -0.35
CA ASP A 58 6.49 -6.01 -1.74
C ASP A 58 5.55 -4.80 -1.91
N ILE A 59 4.36 -4.84 -1.30
CA ILE A 59 3.42 -3.70 -1.28
C ILE A 59 4.10 -2.46 -0.70
N LYS A 60 4.73 -2.58 0.48
CA LYS A 60 5.44 -1.46 1.11
C LYS A 60 6.56 -0.92 0.23
N LYS A 61 7.36 -1.81 -0.37
CA LYS A 61 8.48 -1.42 -1.23
C LYS A 61 7.99 -0.67 -2.48
N PHE A 62 6.98 -1.20 -3.15
CA PHE A 62 6.43 -0.61 -4.37
C PHE A 62 5.79 0.75 -4.08
N THR A 63 4.89 0.80 -3.09
CA THR A 63 4.20 2.04 -2.71
C THR A 63 5.17 3.14 -2.29
N CYS A 64 6.17 2.83 -1.45
CA CYS A 64 7.21 3.81 -1.08
C CYS A 64 7.94 4.38 -2.30
N LYS A 65 8.38 3.52 -3.22
CA LYS A 65 9.09 3.97 -4.43
C LYS A 65 8.21 4.87 -5.29
N ARG A 66 6.98 4.44 -5.56
CA ARG A 66 6.02 5.19 -6.39
C ARG A 66 5.63 6.53 -5.77
N ILE A 67 5.39 6.57 -4.46
CA ILE A 67 5.06 7.81 -3.76
C ILE A 67 6.22 8.81 -3.85
N ILE A 68 7.48 8.37 -3.65
CA ILE A 68 8.66 9.23 -3.78
C ILE A 68 8.79 9.77 -5.21
N GLU A 69 8.59 8.92 -6.22
CA GLU A 69 8.59 9.35 -7.63
C GLU A 69 7.50 10.39 -7.89
N THR A 70 6.28 10.15 -7.41
CA THR A 70 5.16 11.09 -7.59
C THR A 70 5.40 12.42 -6.89
N ILE A 71 6.03 12.44 -5.71
CA ILE A 71 6.45 13.68 -5.03
C ILE A 71 7.40 14.50 -5.91
N ASN A 72 8.32 13.86 -6.62
CA ASN A 72 9.29 14.56 -7.48
C ASN A 72 8.73 14.97 -8.85
N LEU A 73 7.58 14.42 -9.25
CA LEU A 73 6.90 14.72 -10.52
C LEU A 73 5.88 15.85 -10.41
N ILE A 74 5.34 16.08 -9.21
CA ILE A 74 4.39 17.15 -8.94
C ILE A 74 5.20 18.35 -8.39
N PRO A 75 5.16 19.52 -9.04
CA PRO A 75 5.89 20.70 -8.59
C PRO A 75 5.46 21.20 -7.20
#